data_AF-A0A5B0S2W8-F1
#
_entry.id   AF-A0A5B0S2W8-F1
#
_cell.length_a   1.000
_cell.length_b   1.000
_cell.length_c   1.000
_cell.angle_alpha   90.00
_cell.angle_beta   90.00
_cell.angle_gamma   90.00
#
_symmetry.space_group_name_H-M   'P 1'
#
loop_
_entity.id
_entity.type
_entity.pdbx_description
1 polymer ?
#
loop_
_entity_poly.entity_id
_entity_poly.type
_entity_poly.pdbx_seq_one_letter_code
_entity_poly.pdbx_strand_id
1 'polypeptide(L)'
;MNPVSKKLKPNNTRTDGPAREEEEEDAEDERKSVEESITTQLKNRMLASGEWLRLQKILMVKLKGSEWEEQLRCAAETRALEPDNPTLTKLIHHLRPIAQSTSPSSPPLPSPIHPQKQPN
;
A
#
# COMPACT_ATOMS: atom_id res chain seq x y z
N MET A 1 -23.00 -2.13 57.35
CA MET A 1 -22.24 -1.00 57.92
C MET A 1 -21.01 -1.53 58.65
N ASN A 2 -19.84 -1.00 58.27
CA ASN A 2 -18.47 -1.01 58.86
C ASN A 2 -17.65 -2.32 59.00
N PRO A 3 -16.28 -2.27 58.98
CA PRO A 3 -15.36 -1.17 58.61
C PRO A 3 -14.19 -1.55 57.66
N VAL A 4 -13.58 -0.53 57.08
CA VAL A 4 -12.29 -0.53 56.34
C VAL A 4 -11.12 -0.72 57.30
N SER A 5 -10.13 -1.55 56.94
CA SER A 5 -8.80 -1.55 57.57
C SER A 5 -7.70 -1.36 56.53
N LYS A 6 -6.98 -0.24 56.66
CA LYS A 6 -5.76 0.14 55.93
C LYS A 6 -4.55 -0.57 56.56
N LYS A 7 -3.71 -1.23 55.76
CA LYS A 7 -2.25 -1.41 56.00
C LYS A 7 -1.56 -1.59 54.64
N LEU A 8 -0.82 -0.58 54.16
CA LEU A 8 0.65 -0.46 54.28
C LEU A 8 1.42 -1.46 53.41
N LYS A 9 1.99 -0.93 52.32
CA LYS A 9 2.96 -1.53 51.38
C LYS A 9 4.12 -2.21 52.10
N PRO A 10 4.76 -3.19 51.45
CA PRO A 10 6.21 -3.22 51.36
C PRO A 10 6.68 -2.96 49.92
N ASN A 11 7.88 -2.41 49.88
CA ASN A 11 8.56 -1.76 48.78
C ASN A 11 9.43 -2.75 48.00
N ASN A 12 9.57 -2.48 46.70
CA ASN A 12 10.69 -2.77 45.81
C ASN A 12 11.09 -4.23 45.54
N THR A 13 10.85 -4.68 44.31
CA THR A 13 11.85 -5.44 43.57
C THR A 13 11.92 -4.87 42.15
N ARG A 14 12.98 -4.12 41.95
CA ARG A 14 13.50 -3.65 40.66
C ARG A 14 13.54 -4.80 39.66
N THR A 15 12.76 -4.69 38.60
CA THR A 15 12.99 -5.38 37.33
C THR A 15 13.13 -4.30 36.27
N ASP A 16 14.39 -3.91 36.04
CA ASP A 16 14.80 -3.27 34.78
C ASP A 16 14.62 -4.33 33.67
N GLY A 17 13.66 -4.15 32.77
CA GLY A 17 13.34 -5.02 31.61
C GLY A 17 12.19 -4.43 30.78
N PRO A 18 12.15 -4.60 29.44
CA PRO A 18 11.78 -3.55 28.49
C PRO A 18 10.25 -3.38 28.34
N ALA A 19 9.63 -2.57 29.20
CA ALA A 19 8.20 -2.22 29.10
C ALA A 19 7.90 -1.14 28.04
N ARG A 20 8.71 -1.00 26.99
CA ARG A 20 8.60 0.12 26.03
C ARG A 20 8.46 -0.28 24.56
N GLU A 21 8.54 -1.56 24.24
CA GLU A 21 8.44 -2.06 22.85
C GLU A 21 7.07 -2.67 22.55
N GLU A 22 6.37 -3.22 23.55
CA GLU A 22 5.08 -3.92 23.36
C GLU A 22 3.87 -2.98 23.11
N GLU A 23 3.87 -1.75 23.65
CA GLU A 23 2.76 -0.78 23.44
C GLU A 23 2.80 -0.12 22.04
N GLU A 24 3.98 -0.03 21.42
CA GLU A 24 4.12 0.56 20.08
C GLU A 24 3.73 -0.45 18.99
N GLU A 25 4.07 -1.73 19.15
CA GLU A 25 3.73 -2.80 18.21
C GLU A 25 2.20 -3.02 18.12
N ASP A 26 1.51 -3.03 19.28
CA ASP A 26 0.05 -3.21 19.34
C ASP A 26 -0.70 -2.02 18.68
N ALA A 27 -0.19 -0.80 18.84
CA ALA A 27 -0.75 0.39 18.21
C ALA A 27 -0.51 0.46 16.69
N GLU A 28 0.61 -0.09 16.20
CA GLU A 28 0.89 -0.22 14.77
C GLU A 28 0.00 -1.28 14.10
N ASP A 29 -0.19 -2.41 14.77
CA ASP A 29 -1.08 -3.49 14.30
C ASP A 29 -2.55 -3.06 14.28
N GLU A 30 -3.02 -2.30 15.28
CA GLU A 30 -4.36 -1.70 15.26
C GLU A 30 -4.53 -0.74 14.08
N ARG A 31 -3.54 0.13 13.82
CA ARG A 31 -3.59 1.07 12.68
C ARG A 31 -3.64 0.34 11.35
N LYS A 32 -2.84 -0.71 11.20
CA LYS A 32 -2.80 -1.53 9.99
C LYS A 32 -4.13 -2.26 9.77
N SER A 33 -4.72 -2.80 10.84
CA SER A 33 -6.05 -3.42 10.81
C SER A 33 -7.14 -2.42 10.38
N VAL A 34 -7.09 -1.20 10.91
CA VAL A 34 -8.00 -0.10 10.50
C VAL A 34 -7.79 0.27 9.03
N GLU A 35 -6.55 0.39 8.56
CA GLU A 35 -6.23 0.69 7.16
C GLU A 35 -6.72 -0.40 6.20
N GLU A 36 -6.52 -1.67 6.55
CA GLU A 36 -7.02 -2.81 5.78
C GLU A 36 -8.56 -2.83 5.70
N SER A 37 -9.23 -2.50 6.81
CA SER A 37 -10.69 -2.36 6.86
C SER A 37 -11.18 -1.22 5.97
N ILE A 38 -10.56 -0.05 6.05
CA ILE A 38 -10.90 1.10 5.20
C ILE A 38 -10.69 0.76 3.72
N THR A 39 -9.55 0.16 3.39
CA THR A 39 -9.21 -0.26 2.02
C THR A 39 -10.24 -1.23 1.47
N THR A 40 -10.65 -2.21 2.27
CA THR A 40 -11.68 -3.19 1.91
C THR A 40 -13.04 -2.53 1.67
N GLN A 41 -13.47 -1.65 2.58
CA GLN A 41 -14.73 -0.94 2.45
C GLN A 41 -14.76 -0.04 1.21
N LEU A 42 -13.68 0.68 0.95
CA LEU A 42 -13.53 1.52 -0.24
C LEU A 42 -13.62 0.68 -1.51
N LYS A 43 -12.85 -0.42 -1.60
CA LYS A 43 -12.90 -1.34 -2.73
C LYS A 43 -14.31 -1.86 -2.98
N ASN A 44 -15.02 -2.29 -1.93
CA ASN A 44 -16.39 -2.78 -2.04
C ASN A 44 -17.35 -1.71 -2.56
N ARG A 45 -17.24 -0.46 -2.08
CA ARG A 45 -18.03 0.67 -2.59
C ARG A 45 -17.74 0.96 -4.06
N MET A 46 -16.47 0.94 -4.46
CA MET A 46 -16.07 1.17 -5.86
C MET A 46 -16.51 0.04 -6.80
N LEU A 47 -16.55 -1.21 -6.31
CA LEU A 47 -17.12 -2.33 -7.05
C LEU A 47 -18.63 -2.16 -7.22
N ALA A 48 -19.35 -1.81 -6.15
CA ALA A 48 -20.80 -1.60 -6.18
C ALA A 48 -21.21 -0.42 -7.09
N SER A 49 -20.43 0.67 -7.11
CA SER A 49 -20.70 1.83 -7.98
C SER A 49 -20.22 1.65 -9.42
N GLY A 50 -19.46 0.59 -9.71
CA GLY A 50 -18.83 0.37 -11.02
C GLY A 50 -17.60 1.24 -11.30
N GLU A 51 -17.22 2.15 -10.39
CA GLU A 51 -16.06 3.02 -10.54
C GLU A 51 -14.75 2.22 -10.59
N TRP A 52 -14.68 1.07 -9.92
CA TRP A 52 -13.53 0.16 -10.03
C TRP A 52 -13.29 -0.29 -11.48
N LEU A 53 -14.34 -0.76 -12.16
CA LEU A 53 -14.26 -1.16 -13.55
C LEU A 53 -13.92 0.02 -14.47
N ARG A 54 -14.49 1.20 -14.19
CA ARG A 54 -14.21 2.42 -14.96
C ARG A 54 -12.73 2.81 -14.86
N LEU A 55 -12.17 2.83 -13.65
CA LEU A 55 -10.75 3.13 -13.43
C LEU A 55 -9.85 2.08 -14.07
N GLN A 56 -10.19 0.80 -13.96
CA GLN A 56 -9.44 -0.28 -14.62
C GLN A 56 -9.43 -0.08 -16.14
N LYS A 57 -10.56 0.27 -16.76
CA LYS A 57 -10.62 0.58 -18.20
C LYS A 57 -9.75 1.78 -18.56
N ILE A 58 -9.83 2.88 -17.80
CA ILE A 58 -9.00 4.08 -18.05
C ILE A 58 -7.51 3.73 -17.95
N LEU A 59 -7.13 2.97 -16.91
CA LEU A 59 -5.76 2.53 -16.71
C LEU A 59 -5.30 1.66 -17.88
N MET A 60 -6.10 0.67 -18.29
CA MET A 60 -5.79 -0.18 -19.44
C MET A 60 -5.62 0.63 -20.72
N VAL A 61 -6.45 1.64 -20.97
CA VAL A 61 -6.32 2.52 -22.15
C VAL A 61 -5.02 3.31 -22.11
N LYS A 62 -4.59 3.81 -20.93
CA LYS A 62 -3.33 4.55 -20.79
C LYS A 62 -2.09 3.66 -20.95
N LEU A 63 -2.17 2.43 -20.45
CA LEU A 63 -1.08 1.47 -20.55
C LEU A 63 -1.00 0.85 -21.95
N LYS A 64 -2.13 0.69 -22.63
CA LYS A 64 -2.17 0.08 -23.96
C LYS A 64 -1.45 0.96 -24.99
N GLY A 65 -0.49 0.38 -25.71
CA GLY A 65 0.35 1.07 -26.68
C GLY A 65 1.40 2.01 -26.04
N SER A 66 1.53 2.00 -24.71
CA SER A 66 2.59 2.74 -24.03
C SER A 66 3.91 1.97 -24.06
N GLU A 67 5.02 2.68 -23.82
CA GLU A 67 6.33 2.06 -23.65
C GLU A 67 6.35 1.04 -22.51
N TRP A 68 5.50 1.20 -21.49
CA TRP A 68 5.38 0.21 -20.41
C TRP A 68 4.86 -1.14 -20.91
N GLU A 69 3.82 -1.15 -21.75
CA GLU A 69 3.30 -2.40 -22.33
C GLU A 69 4.33 -3.01 -23.28
N GLU A 70 4.97 -2.18 -24.11
CA GLU A 70 6.00 -2.62 -25.06
C GLU A 70 7.17 -3.30 -24.34
N GLN A 71 7.71 -2.67 -23.29
CA GLN A 71 8.80 -3.23 -22.50
C GLN A 71 8.44 -4.57 -21.88
N LEU A 72 7.22 -4.70 -21.33
CA LEU A 72 6.76 -5.97 -20.77
C LEU A 72 6.59 -7.04 -21.84
N ARG A 73 6.12 -6.67 -23.04
CA ARG A 73 5.99 -7.61 -24.16
C ARG A 73 7.36 -8.12 -24.62
N CYS A 74 8.32 -7.23 -24.85
CA CYS A 74 9.69 -7.57 -25.22
C CYS A 74 10.38 -8.46 -24.17
N ALA A 75 10.21 -8.14 -22.88
CA ALA A 75 10.76 -8.96 -21.81
C ALA A 75 10.10 -10.35 -21.76
N ALA A 76 8.79 -10.43 -22.01
CA ALA A 76 8.07 -11.69 -22.04
C ALA A 76 8.52 -12.58 -23.20
N GLU A 77 8.67 -12.01 -24.39
CA GLU A 77 9.17 -12.70 -25.59
C GLU A 77 10.59 -13.21 -25.38
N THR A 78 11.49 -12.36 -24.86
CA THR A 78 12.86 -12.73 -24.54
C THR A 78 12.89 -13.92 -23.57
N ARG A 79 12.06 -13.89 -22.52
CA ARG A 79 11.99 -14.96 -21.53
C ARG A 79 11.38 -16.25 -22.09
N ALA A 80 10.42 -16.14 -23.00
CA ALA A 80 9.77 -17.29 -23.62
C ALA A 80 10.68 -18.03 -24.62
N LEU A 81 11.66 -17.33 -25.20
CA LEU A 81 12.66 -17.90 -26.10
C LEU A 81 13.81 -18.62 -25.37
N GLU A 82 13.90 -18.48 -24.04
CA GLU A 82 14.91 -19.20 -23.27
C GLU A 82 14.64 -20.72 -23.27
N PRO A 83 15.70 -21.55 -23.32
CA PRO A 83 15.57 -23.02 -23.39
C PRO A 83 15.00 -23.67 -22.11
N ASP A 84 14.79 -22.91 -21.05
CA ASP A 84 14.40 -23.39 -19.72
C ASP A 84 12.87 -23.50 -19.56
N ASN A 85 12.24 -24.52 -20.18
CA ASN A 85 10.85 -24.94 -19.95
C ASN A 85 9.91 -23.81 -19.46
N PRO A 86 9.44 -22.94 -20.38
CA PRO A 86 8.71 -21.74 -20.01
C PRO A 86 7.39 -22.12 -19.32
N THR A 87 7.24 -21.71 -18.07
CA THR A 87 5.96 -21.81 -17.34
C THR A 87 5.44 -20.41 -17.05
N LEU A 88 4.11 -20.27 -17.04
CA LEU A 88 3.45 -19.01 -16.72
C LEU A 88 3.92 -18.44 -15.36
N THR A 89 4.13 -19.30 -14.37
CA THR A 89 4.63 -18.91 -13.04
C THR A 89 6.02 -18.26 -13.14
N LYS A 90 6.97 -18.88 -13.85
CA LYS A 90 8.32 -18.33 -14.05
C LYS A 90 8.27 -17.00 -14.81
N LEU A 91 7.40 -16.90 -15.82
CA LEU A 91 7.19 -15.69 -16.58
C LEU A 91 6.65 -14.54 -15.70
N ILE A 92 5.61 -14.81 -14.89
CA ILE A 92 5.04 -13.82 -13.96
C ILE A 92 6.10 -13.37 -12.93
N HIS A 93 6.89 -14.29 -12.38
CA HIS A 93 7.96 -13.95 -11.46
C HIS A 93 9.02 -13.04 -12.10
N HIS A 94 9.35 -13.28 -13.37
CA HIS A 94 10.31 -12.46 -14.11
C HIS A 94 9.75 -11.07 -14.45
N LEU A 95 8.49 -10.99 -14.89
CA LEU A 95 7.88 -9.73 -15.34
C LEU A 95 7.44 -8.82 -14.18
N ARG A 96 7.07 -9.37 -13.01
CA ARG A 96 6.58 -8.59 -11.86
C ARG A 96 7.51 -7.43 -11.46
N PRO A 97 8.82 -7.62 -11.23
CA PRO A 97 9.70 -6.52 -10.84
C PRO A 97 9.82 -5.46 -11.95
N ILE A 98 9.83 -5.87 -13.23
CA ILE A 98 9.88 -4.95 -14.38
C ILE A 98 8.61 -4.10 -14.41
N ALA A 99 7.45 -4.74 -14.28
CA ALA A 99 6.15 -4.05 -14.30
C ALA A 99 6.03 -2.99 -13.20
N GLN A 100 6.62 -3.23 -12.03
CA GLN A 100 6.60 -2.33 -10.88
C GLN A 100 7.57 -1.15 -11.05
N SER A 101 8.75 -1.37 -11.65
CA SER A 101 9.76 -0.32 -11.80
C SER A 101 9.52 0.62 -12.98
N THR A 102 8.84 0.15 -14.03
CA THR A 102 8.64 0.92 -15.27
C THR A 102 7.26 1.59 -15.34
N SER A 103 6.40 1.41 -14.34
CA SER A 103 5.06 2.00 -14.37
C SER A 103 5.15 3.53 -14.52
N PRO A 104 4.43 4.14 -15.49
CA PRO A 104 4.54 5.56 -15.72
C PRO A 104 4.08 6.32 -14.48
N SER A 105 5.00 7.06 -13.86
CA SER A 105 4.69 7.96 -12.75
C SER A 105 3.62 8.95 -13.23
N SER A 106 2.61 9.19 -12.39
CA SER A 106 1.49 10.09 -12.67
C SER A 106 1.99 11.44 -13.24
N PRO A 107 1.27 12.07 -14.18
CA PRO A 107 1.61 13.42 -14.62
C PRO A 107 1.71 14.37 -13.39
N PRO A 108 2.65 15.34 -13.43
CA PRO A 108 2.86 16.25 -12.32
C PRO A 108 1.55 16.99 -12.01
N LEU A 109 1.20 17.06 -10.72
CA LEU A 109 0.07 17.85 -10.25
C LEU A 109 0.23 19.29 -10.75
N PRO A 110 -0.86 19.96 -11.19
CA PRO A 110 -0.80 21.38 -11.51
C PRO A 110 -0.37 22.14 -10.25
N SER A 111 0.67 22.96 -10.39
CA SER A 111 1.18 23.80 -9.31
C SER A 111 0.04 24.63 -8.70
N PRO A 112 0.03 24.86 -7.38
CA PRO A 112 -1.00 25.68 -6.75
C PRO A 112 -1.00 27.08 -7.38
N ILE A 113 -2.17 27.49 -7.87
CA ILE A 113 -2.42 28.83 -8.40
C ILE A 113 -2.13 29.81 -7.27
N HIS A 114 -1.00 30.51 -7.34
CA HIS A 114 -0.74 31.66 -6.47
C HIS A 114 -1.79 32.73 -6.78
N PRO A 115 -2.52 33.27 -5.78
CA PRO A 115 -3.41 34.39 -6.03
C PRO A 115 -2.57 35.61 -6.43
N GLN A 116 -2.67 35.99 -7.70
CA GLN A 116 -2.21 37.27 -8.23
C GLN A 116 -2.86 38.40 -7.41
N LYS A 117 -2.05 39.09 -6.61
CA LYS A 117 -2.44 40.30 -5.91
C LYS A 117 -2.66 41.38 -6.98
N GLN A 118 -3.92 41.73 -7.26
CA GLN A 118 -4.25 42.83 -8.15
C GLN A 118 -3.61 44.13 -7.62
N PRO A 119 -2.89 44.91 -8.46
CA PRO A 119 -2.53 46.25 -8.09
C PRO A 119 -3.77 47.16 -8.16
N ASN A 120 -3.95 47.95 -7.11
CA ASN A 120 -4.86 49.10 -7.10
C ASN A 120 -4.42 50.15 -8.12
#